data_AF-A0A2M6Y7E6-F1
#
_entry.id   AF-A0A2M6Y7E6-F1
#
_cell.length_a   1.000
_cell.length_b   1.000
_cell.length_c   1.000
_cell.angle_alpha   90.00
_cell.angle_beta   90.00
_cell.angle_gamma   90.00
#
_symmetry.space_group_name_H-M   'P 1'
#
loop_
_entity.id
_entity.type
_entity.pdbx_description
1 polymer ?
#
loop_
_entity_poly.entity_id
_entity_poly.type
_entity_poly.pdbx_seq_one_letter_code
_entity_poly.pdbx_strand_id
1 'polypeptide(L)'
;MNPALIPLVYIFGFFATVAVLLVLLVKKQGKTQAGFFDKLGVLGASGAGTARELTFSGRRIRTQYRPRSRNSPSLLSLLTEVPSSGTFSLTAQSAAETFMQKLGLETDVETGDPGFDPRFDVDSDDSDFAVAYFASPKKREAVQALFALGCSAIHLEEGGLHADWTPFEIKEDTPAEFIGSALPHLAALCEELPAFASMRPMGGLSKKNFRIFCGVLLALSFLLFVSFLIFAGKLQPLDSLKLFLDSLRYSLSAWLLFVVITALLLKGKTWFFSGLLQFAAVCVVLFPLLGYCGGVWFNAVLDDSKPAVHRAQVLYKSSHRNRSSTTYYVRVRSWRHPGGVERLAVPGAVYRQVQLQRDFAVVETKPGYFGYEYVTKASFVTSLRSSLFNIVYKPVPRKNIP
;
A
#
# COMPACT_ATOMS: atom_id res chain seq x y z
N MET A 1 -22.10 49.61 -15.76
CA MET A 1 -21.73 48.35 -15.05
C MET A 1 -20.34 47.94 -15.51
N ASN A 2 -19.42 47.65 -14.59
CA ASN A 2 -18.06 47.25 -14.95
C ASN A 2 -18.11 45.86 -15.62
N PRO A 3 -17.63 45.69 -16.87
CA PRO A 3 -17.68 44.40 -17.57
C PRO A 3 -16.94 43.28 -16.82
N ALA A 4 -16.03 43.63 -15.89
CA ALA A 4 -15.37 42.67 -15.01
C ALA A 4 -16.28 42.09 -13.88
N LEU A 5 -17.40 42.73 -13.54
CA LEU A 5 -18.30 42.27 -12.46
C LEU A 5 -19.33 41.24 -12.93
N ILE A 6 -19.66 41.23 -14.23
CA ILE A 6 -20.62 40.30 -14.83
C ILE A 6 -20.21 38.83 -14.61
N PRO A 7 -18.97 38.38 -14.91
CA PRO A 7 -18.59 36.99 -14.69
C PRO A 7 -18.57 36.58 -13.21
N LEU A 8 -18.27 37.51 -12.29
CA LEU A 8 -18.31 37.25 -10.85
C LEU A 8 -19.73 36.92 -10.36
N VAL A 9 -20.76 37.64 -10.83
CA VAL A 9 -22.16 37.37 -10.48
C VAL A 9 -22.60 35.98 -10.95
N TYR A 10 -22.21 35.56 -12.16
CA TYR A 10 -22.53 34.23 -12.68
C TYR A 10 -21.81 33.12 -11.90
N ILE A 11 -20.54 33.32 -11.53
CA ILE A 11 -19.77 32.36 -10.73
C ILE A 11 -20.41 32.20 -9.35
N PHE A 12 -20.74 33.29 -8.66
CA PHE A 12 -21.43 33.23 -7.36
C PHE A 12 -22.81 32.59 -7.47
N GLY A 13 -23.60 32.92 -8.50
CA GLY A 13 -24.90 32.31 -8.76
C GLY A 13 -24.80 30.80 -9.00
N PHE A 14 -23.78 30.35 -9.75
CA PHE A 14 -23.52 28.93 -9.98
C PHE A 14 -23.19 28.21 -8.66
N PHE A 15 -22.24 28.72 -7.86
CA PHE A 15 -21.86 28.09 -6.60
C PHE A 15 -23.01 28.07 -5.57
N ALA A 16 -23.80 29.14 -5.49
CA ALA A 16 -24.99 29.18 -4.64
C ALA A 16 -26.01 28.12 -5.07
N THR A 17 -26.25 27.97 -6.38
CA THR A 17 -27.17 26.96 -6.91
C THR A 17 -26.68 25.54 -6.62
N VAL A 18 -25.38 25.27 -6.82
CA VAL A 18 -24.77 23.96 -6.51
C VAL A 18 -24.86 23.68 -5.00
N ALA A 19 -24.58 24.65 -4.14
CA ALA A 19 -24.69 24.50 -2.69
C ALA A 19 -26.14 24.19 -2.25
N VAL A 20 -27.13 24.90 -2.79
CA VAL A 20 -28.55 24.61 -2.53
C VAL A 20 -28.92 23.21 -3.01
N LEU A 21 -28.48 22.81 -4.21
CA LEU A 21 -28.77 21.49 -4.75
C LEU A 21 -28.13 20.37 -3.91
N LEU A 22 -26.90 20.56 -3.42
CA LEU A 22 -26.26 19.65 -2.46
C LEU A 22 -27.03 19.56 -1.15
N VAL A 23 -27.47 20.69 -0.58
CA VAL A 23 -28.29 20.71 0.65
C VAL A 23 -29.63 19.99 0.43
N LEU A 24 -30.28 20.19 -0.73
CA LEU A 24 -31.51 19.50 -1.08
C LEU A 24 -31.30 17.98 -1.25
N LEU A 25 -30.18 17.56 -1.86
CA LEU A 25 -29.83 16.15 -1.97
C LEU A 25 -29.58 15.50 -0.60
N VAL A 26 -28.85 16.18 0.29
CA VAL A 26 -28.61 15.71 1.67
C VAL A 26 -29.92 15.63 2.45
N LYS A 27 -30.80 16.64 2.34
CA LYS A 27 -32.14 16.61 2.96
C LYS A 27 -33.02 15.50 2.41
N LYS A 28 -33.00 15.28 1.09
CA LYS A 28 -33.76 14.19 0.45
C LYS A 28 -33.28 12.83 0.95
N GLN A 29 -31.96 12.59 0.97
CA GLN A 29 -31.39 11.36 1.53
C GLN A 29 -31.75 11.18 3.01
N GLY A 30 -31.67 12.25 3.82
CA GLY A 30 -32.07 12.20 5.22
C GLY A 30 -33.55 11.85 5.40
N LYS A 31 -34.44 12.36 4.55
CA LYS A 31 -35.87 12.01 4.57
C LYS A 31 -36.12 10.55 4.19
N THR A 32 -35.44 10.04 3.15
CA THR A 32 -35.55 8.63 2.74
C THR A 32 -35.02 7.69 3.84
N GLN A 33 -33.90 8.04 4.46
CA GLN A 33 -33.35 7.29 5.61
C GLN A 33 -34.29 7.31 6.81
N ALA A 34 -34.83 8.48 7.17
CA ALA A 34 -35.81 8.61 8.26
C ALA A 34 -37.02 7.73 8.00
N GLY A 35 -37.59 7.76 6.79
CA GLY A 35 -38.73 6.92 6.43
C GLY A 35 -38.45 5.42 6.52
N PHE A 36 -37.23 4.97 6.18
CA PHE A 36 -36.82 3.58 6.40
C PHE A 36 -36.74 3.22 7.89
N PHE A 37 -36.17 4.09 8.72
CA PHE A 37 -36.09 3.85 10.16
C PHE A 37 -37.43 4.01 10.89
N ASP A 38 -38.37 4.78 10.34
CA ASP A 38 -39.73 4.87 10.86
C ASP A 38 -40.50 3.56 10.60
N LYS A 39 -40.29 2.92 9.44
CA LYS A 39 -40.79 1.57 9.16
C LYS A 39 -40.24 0.54 10.16
N LEU A 40 -39.00 0.70 10.61
CA LEU A 40 -38.42 -0.13 11.67
C LEU A 40 -39.08 0.08 13.05
N GLY A 41 -39.70 1.25 13.28
CA GLY A 41 -40.47 1.50 14.50
C GLY A 41 -41.64 0.52 14.69
N VAL A 42 -42.18 -0.03 13.60
CA VAL A 42 -43.22 -1.08 13.63
C VAL A 42 -42.70 -2.37 14.29
N LEU A 43 -41.40 -2.63 14.22
CA LEU A 43 -40.73 -3.76 14.88
C LEU A 43 -40.34 -3.45 16.34
N GLY A 44 -40.83 -2.35 16.92
CA GLY A 44 -40.49 -1.91 18.28
C GLY A 44 -39.10 -1.29 18.40
N ALA A 45 -38.50 -0.85 17.28
CA ALA A 45 -37.20 -0.20 17.31
C ALA A 45 -37.28 1.21 17.93
N SER A 46 -36.37 1.52 18.83
CA SER A 46 -36.23 2.83 19.50
C SER A 46 -34.84 3.43 19.25
N GLY A 47 -34.65 4.73 19.48
CA GLY A 47 -33.37 5.43 19.26
C GLY A 47 -33.46 6.58 18.27
N ALA A 48 -32.32 7.14 17.86
CA ALA A 48 -32.26 8.33 17.01
C ALA A 48 -31.16 8.23 15.93
N GLY A 49 -31.36 8.93 14.81
CA GLY A 49 -30.40 8.96 13.70
C GLY A 49 -30.34 7.64 12.92
N THR A 50 -29.13 7.19 12.60
CA THR A 50 -28.88 5.99 11.79
C THR A 50 -28.68 4.71 12.62
N ALA A 51 -28.88 4.80 13.95
CA ALA A 51 -28.82 3.65 14.83
C ALA A 51 -30.14 3.51 15.60
N ARG A 52 -30.74 2.33 15.56
CA ARG A 52 -31.93 1.99 16.35
C ARG A 52 -31.69 0.70 17.11
N GLU A 53 -32.31 0.58 18.25
CA GLU A 53 -32.25 -0.57 19.13
C GLU A 53 -33.61 -1.23 19.18
N LEU A 54 -33.63 -2.54 19.02
CA LEU A 54 -34.81 -3.38 19.11
C LEU A 54 -34.54 -4.53 20.06
N THR A 55 -35.58 -5.07 20.66
CA THR A 55 -35.48 -6.21 21.58
C THR A 55 -36.14 -7.41 20.93
N PHE A 56 -35.42 -8.53 20.83
CA PHE A 56 -35.93 -9.77 20.29
C PHE A 56 -35.46 -10.95 21.15
N SER A 57 -36.38 -11.80 21.59
CA SER A 57 -36.10 -12.92 22.51
C SER A 57 -35.28 -12.51 23.75
N GLY A 58 -35.58 -11.33 24.31
CA GLY A 58 -34.88 -10.78 25.48
C GLY A 58 -33.47 -10.23 25.21
N ARG A 59 -33.00 -10.25 23.96
CA ARG A 59 -31.69 -9.72 23.56
C ARG A 59 -31.83 -8.34 22.93
N ARG A 60 -30.89 -7.45 23.25
CA ARG A 60 -30.78 -6.14 22.60
C ARG A 60 -30.08 -6.32 21.25
N ILE A 61 -30.74 -5.85 20.20
CA ILE A 61 -30.21 -5.86 18.83
C ILE A 61 -30.13 -4.41 18.38
N ARG A 62 -28.94 -3.98 17.97
CA ARG A 62 -28.66 -2.65 17.45
C ARG A 62 -28.58 -2.71 15.93
N THR A 63 -29.50 -2.04 15.27
CA THR A 63 -29.40 -1.72 13.84
C THR A 63 -28.48 -0.52 13.66
N GLN A 64 -27.56 -0.56 12.71
CA GLN A 64 -26.70 0.58 12.34
C GLN A 64 -26.62 0.71 10.82
N TYR A 65 -26.97 1.87 10.29
CA TYR A 65 -26.74 2.21 8.89
C TYR A 65 -25.57 3.19 8.75
N ARG A 66 -24.66 2.89 7.81
CA ARG A 66 -23.58 3.77 7.38
C ARG A 66 -23.80 4.14 5.91
N PRO A 67 -24.01 5.42 5.58
CA PRO A 67 -24.17 5.83 4.20
C PRO A 67 -22.86 5.65 3.42
N ARG A 68 -22.99 5.53 2.09
CA ARG A 68 -21.85 5.43 1.17
C ARG A 68 -20.90 6.62 1.36
N SER A 69 -19.60 6.34 1.45
CA SER A 69 -18.53 7.33 1.48
C SER A 69 -17.65 7.21 0.23
N ARG A 70 -16.64 8.07 0.09
CA ARG A 70 -15.69 8.03 -1.05
C ARG A 70 -14.98 6.68 -1.17
N ASN A 71 -14.70 6.03 -0.04
CA ASN A 71 -13.87 4.82 0.03
C ASN A 71 -14.60 3.64 0.69
N SER A 72 -15.91 3.74 0.92
CA SER A 72 -16.68 2.68 1.56
C SER A 72 -18.10 2.61 0.99
N PRO A 73 -18.60 1.42 0.63
CA PRO A 73 -19.99 1.25 0.23
C PRO A 73 -20.93 1.55 1.40
N SER A 74 -22.23 1.72 1.11
CA SER A 74 -23.24 1.80 2.16
C SER A 74 -23.41 0.45 2.83
N LEU A 75 -23.59 0.46 4.14
CA LEU A 75 -23.64 -0.73 4.99
C LEU A 75 -24.85 -0.62 5.93
N LEU A 76 -25.62 -1.69 6.03
CA LEU A 76 -26.56 -1.90 7.13
C LEU A 76 -26.09 -3.09 7.96
N SER A 77 -26.01 -2.90 9.27
CA SER A 77 -25.57 -3.93 10.22
C SER A 77 -26.64 -4.19 11.28
N LEU A 78 -26.87 -5.47 11.60
CA LEU A 78 -27.58 -5.90 12.80
C LEU A 78 -26.55 -6.45 13.79
N LEU A 79 -26.37 -5.76 14.91
CA LEU A 79 -25.44 -6.11 15.97
C LEU A 79 -26.19 -6.65 17.18
N THR A 80 -25.72 -7.73 17.77
CA THR A 80 -26.19 -8.21 19.06
C THR A 80 -25.02 -8.57 19.96
N GLU A 81 -25.07 -8.10 21.21
CA GLU A 81 -24.01 -8.33 22.18
C GLU A 81 -24.03 -9.80 22.61
N VAL A 82 -22.92 -10.49 22.38
CA VAL A 82 -22.77 -11.91 22.68
C VAL A 82 -21.39 -12.12 23.28
N PRO A 83 -21.27 -12.68 24.50
CA PRO A 83 -19.98 -12.96 25.10
C PRO A 83 -19.33 -14.12 24.35
N SER A 84 -18.49 -13.81 23.36
CA SER A 84 -17.72 -14.80 22.61
C SER A 84 -16.25 -14.76 23.02
N SER A 85 -15.64 -15.93 23.10
CA SER A 85 -14.20 -16.10 23.32
C SER A 85 -13.39 -16.23 22.02
N GLY A 86 -14.07 -16.56 20.92
CA GLY A 86 -13.50 -16.66 19.58
C GLY A 86 -14.07 -15.61 18.63
N THR A 87 -13.41 -15.46 17.49
CA THR A 87 -13.79 -14.50 16.45
C THR A 87 -13.80 -15.16 15.09
N PHE A 88 -14.84 -14.94 14.30
CA PHE A 88 -14.87 -15.36 12.91
C PHE A 88 -15.53 -14.31 12.02
N SER A 89 -15.26 -14.40 10.73
CA SER A 89 -15.90 -13.65 9.66
C SER A 89 -16.37 -14.66 8.62
N LEU A 90 -17.63 -14.60 8.25
CA LEU A 90 -18.24 -15.48 7.27
C LEU A 90 -18.75 -14.67 6.10
N THR A 91 -18.34 -15.03 4.89
CA THR A 91 -18.76 -14.36 3.65
C THR A 91 -19.21 -15.39 2.61
N ALA A 92 -19.95 -14.95 1.59
CA ALA A 92 -20.29 -15.83 0.47
C ALA A 92 -19.03 -16.09 -0.35
N GLN A 93 -18.74 -17.36 -0.65
CA GLN A 93 -17.53 -17.75 -1.34
C GLN A 93 -17.47 -17.11 -2.74
N SER A 94 -16.39 -16.40 -3.02
CA SER A 94 -16.13 -15.79 -4.33
C SER A 94 -15.34 -16.74 -5.24
N ALA A 95 -15.53 -16.60 -6.57
CA ALA A 95 -14.79 -17.42 -7.55
C ALA A 95 -13.26 -17.26 -7.45
N ALA A 96 -12.78 -16.11 -6.98
CA ALA A 96 -11.35 -15.86 -6.78
C ALA A 96 -10.82 -16.65 -5.58
N GLU A 97 -11.55 -16.71 -4.47
CA GLU A 97 -11.19 -17.51 -3.28
C GLU A 97 -11.19 -19.00 -3.62
N THR A 98 -12.20 -19.51 -4.34
CA THR A 98 -12.22 -20.91 -4.77
C THR A 98 -11.00 -21.28 -5.61
N PHE A 99 -10.49 -20.36 -6.44
CA PHE A 99 -9.25 -20.57 -7.19
C PHE A 99 -8.02 -20.65 -6.26
N MET A 100 -7.96 -19.81 -5.22
CA MET A 100 -6.86 -19.78 -4.25
C MET A 100 -6.83 -21.01 -3.34
N GLN A 101 -8.00 -21.48 -2.89
CA GLN A 101 -8.14 -22.74 -2.16
C GLN A 101 -7.64 -23.94 -2.98
N LYS A 102 -7.96 -23.97 -4.29
CA LYS A 102 -7.46 -25.01 -5.20
C LYS A 102 -5.92 -25.02 -5.32
N LEU A 103 -5.26 -23.89 -5.08
CA LEU A 103 -3.80 -23.80 -5.04
C LEU A 103 -3.21 -24.19 -3.67
N GLY A 104 -4.04 -24.50 -2.66
CA GLY A 104 -3.60 -24.81 -1.30
C GLY A 104 -2.91 -23.64 -0.59
N LEU A 105 -3.21 -22.41 -1.03
CA LEU A 105 -2.61 -21.19 -0.48
C LEU A 105 -3.38 -20.67 0.74
N GLU A 106 -4.65 -21.04 0.84
CA GLU A 106 -5.54 -20.67 1.93
C GLU A 106 -6.03 -21.93 2.62
N THR A 107 -6.07 -21.89 3.96
CA THR A 107 -6.61 -22.99 4.77
C THR A 107 -7.88 -22.46 5.39
N ASP A 108 -9.00 -22.82 4.79
CA ASP A 108 -10.31 -22.44 5.28
C ASP A 108 -10.71 -23.32 6.45
N VAL A 109 -11.63 -22.80 7.26
CA VAL A 109 -12.28 -23.60 8.28
C VAL A 109 -13.35 -24.46 7.60
N GLU A 110 -13.07 -25.74 7.40
CA GLU A 110 -14.06 -26.72 6.91
C GLU A 110 -15.03 -27.12 8.03
N THR A 111 -16.34 -26.98 7.79
CA THR A 111 -17.37 -27.40 8.75
C THR A 111 -17.71 -28.89 8.63
N GLY A 112 -17.29 -29.53 7.54
CA GLY A 112 -17.58 -30.92 7.22
C GLY A 112 -18.95 -31.12 6.58
N ASP A 113 -19.65 -30.04 6.23
CA ASP A 113 -20.95 -30.07 5.58
C ASP A 113 -20.80 -29.72 4.08
N PRO A 114 -21.01 -30.69 3.17
CA PRO A 114 -20.81 -30.49 1.73
C PRO A 114 -21.82 -29.51 1.11
N GLY A 115 -22.92 -29.19 1.81
CA GLY A 115 -23.87 -28.17 1.38
C GLY A 115 -23.51 -26.76 1.84
N PHE A 116 -22.61 -26.63 2.81
CA PHE A 116 -22.22 -25.37 3.44
C PHE A 116 -20.85 -24.88 2.97
N ASP A 117 -19.84 -25.74 3.03
CA ASP A 117 -18.44 -25.39 2.78
C ASP A 117 -18.19 -24.82 1.36
N PRO A 118 -18.85 -25.30 0.28
CA PRO A 118 -18.68 -24.73 -1.06
C PRO A 118 -19.42 -23.40 -1.30
N ARG A 119 -20.13 -22.88 -0.30
CA ARG A 119 -20.98 -21.68 -0.43
C ARG A 119 -20.50 -20.53 0.44
N PHE A 120 -19.84 -20.83 1.55
CA PHE A 120 -19.43 -19.86 2.54
C PHE A 120 -17.96 -20.04 2.86
N ASP A 121 -17.25 -18.93 2.85
CA ASP A 121 -15.89 -18.84 3.37
C ASP A 121 -15.96 -18.43 4.85
N VAL A 122 -15.23 -19.16 5.70
CA VAL A 122 -15.16 -18.95 7.15
C VAL A 122 -13.73 -18.61 7.54
N ASP A 123 -13.51 -17.31 7.76
CA ASP A 123 -12.25 -16.75 8.25
C ASP A 123 -12.27 -16.69 9.78
N SER A 124 -11.36 -17.42 10.43
CA SER A 124 -11.21 -17.40 11.89
C SER A 124 -9.74 -17.43 12.30
N ASP A 125 -9.39 -16.62 13.30
CA ASP A 125 -8.09 -16.73 13.97
C ASP A 125 -8.01 -17.97 14.89
N ASP A 126 -9.16 -18.60 15.18
CA ASP A 126 -9.32 -19.83 15.97
C ASP A 126 -10.17 -20.83 15.17
N SER A 127 -9.51 -21.70 14.40
CA SER A 127 -10.18 -22.67 13.54
C SER A 127 -11.06 -23.62 14.34
N ASP A 128 -10.56 -24.11 15.49
CA ASP A 128 -11.24 -25.08 16.33
C ASP A 128 -12.53 -24.51 16.92
N PHE A 129 -12.51 -23.24 17.35
CA PHE A 129 -13.71 -22.52 17.76
C PHE A 129 -14.73 -22.41 16.62
N ALA A 130 -14.30 -22.03 15.42
CA ALA A 130 -15.21 -21.87 14.29
C ALA A 130 -15.80 -23.22 13.82
N VAL A 131 -14.99 -24.29 13.76
CA VAL A 131 -15.49 -25.66 13.50
C VAL A 131 -16.52 -26.06 14.55
N ALA A 132 -16.21 -25.89 15.84
CA ALA A 132 -17.13 -26.23 16.92
C ALA A 132 -18.40 -25.39 16.90
N TYR A 133 -18.30 -24.09 16.56
CA TYR A 133 -19.43 -23.18 16.46
C TYR A 133 -20.36 -23.61 15.33
N PHE A 134 -19.81 -23.95 14.16
CA PHE A 134 -20.59 -24.38 13.00
C PHE A 134 -20.91 -25.87 12.98
N ALA A 135 -20.52 -26.65 13.98
CA ALA A 135 -20.90 -28.06 14.10
C ALA A 135 -22.43 -28.25 14.20
N SER A 136 -23.15 -27.25 14.73
CA SER A 136 -24.61 -27.27 14.86
C SER A 136 -25.30 -27.04 13.50
N PRO A 137 -26.13 -27.98 13.00
CA PRO A 137 -26.89 -27.81 11.76
C PRO A 137 -27.82 -26.58 11.80
N LYS A 138 -28.42 -26.31 12.96
CA LYS A 138 -29.30 -25.16 13.20
C LYS A 138 -28.59 -23.83 12.89
N LYS A 139 -27.30 -23.71 13.25
CA LYS A 139 -26.50 -22.51 12.96
C LYS A 139 -26.19 -22.39 11.47
N ARG A 140 -25.83 -23.49 10.81
CA ARG A 140 -25.60 -23.51 9.35
C ARG A 140 -26.85 -23.13 8.57
N GLU A 141 -28.02 -23.63 8.97
CA GLU A 141 -29.32 -23.23 8.41
C GLU A 141 -29.62 -21.74 8.64
N ALA A 142 -29.34 -21.22 9.85
CA ALA A 142 -29.54 -19.80 10.16
C ALA A 142 -28.63 -18.89 9.31
N VAL A 143 -27.37 -19.28 9.09
CA VAL A 143 -26.47 -18.59 8.14
C VAL A 143 -27.07 -18.61 6.74
N GLN A 144 -27.45 -19.78 6.21
CA GLN A 144 -28.03 -19.89 4.88
C GLN A 144 -29.28 -19.01 4.71
N ALA A 145 -30.14 -18.96 5.72
CA ALA A 145 -31.33 -18.12 5.72
C ALA A 145 -30.99 -16.62 5.74
N LEU A 146 -30.00 -16.18 6.52
CA LEU A 146 -29.53 -14.79 6.49
C LEU A 146 -28.98 -14.40 5.11
N PHE A 147 -28.18 -15.25 4.48
CA PHE A 147 -27.67 -15.00 3.13
C PHE A 147 -28.78 -15.02 2.07
N ALA A 148 -29.81 -15.85 2.24
CA ALA A 148 -31.00 -15.83 1.39
C ALA A 148 -31.80 -14.50 1.52
N LEU A 149 -31.69 -13.81 2.65
CA LEU A 149 -32.21 -12.45 2.89
C LEU A 149 -31.25 -11.35 2.38
N GLY A 150 -30.22 -11.71 1.60
CA GLY A 150 -29.26 -10.78 1.02
C GLY A 150 -28.15 -10.32 1.99
N CYS A 151 -27.98 -10.98 3.14
CA CYS A 151 -26.82 -10.75 4.00
C CYS A 151 -25.54 -11.01 3.21
N SER A 152 -24.56 -10.11 3.33
CA SER A 152 -23.28 -10.20 2.63
C SER A 152 -22.16 -10.77 3.48
N ALA A 153 -22.22 -10.54 4.81
CA ALA A 153 -21.22 -11.02 5.75
C ALA A 153 -21.80 -11.19 7.15
N ILE A 154 -21.25 -12.14 7.92
CA ILE A 154 -21.55 -12.34 9.34
C ILE A 154 -20.24 -12.31 10.11
N HIS A 155 -20.14 -11.49 11.15
CA HIS A 155 -18.92 -11.35 11.96
C HIS A 155 -19.23 -11.67 13.42
N LEU A 156 -18.39 -12.46 14.07
CA LEU A 156 -18.35 -12.60 15.52
C LEU A 156 -17.04 -12.00 16.02
N GLU A 157 -17.14 -10.93 16.80
CA GLU A 157 -15.99 -10.23 17.40
C GLU A 157 -16.17 -10.12 18.93
N GLU A 158 -15.19 -9.56 19.64
CA GLU A 158 -15.29 -9.31 21.10
C GLU A 158 -16.53 -8.45 21.47
N GLY A 159 -17.03 -7.64 20.53
CA GLY A 159 -18.21 -6.79 20.70
C GLY A 159 -19.56 -7.48 20.44
N GLY A 160 -19.56 -8.70 19.92
CA GLY A 160 -20.77 -9.46 19.62
C GLY A 160 -20.86 -9.98 18.19
N LEU A 161 -22.06 -10.40 17.82
CA LEU A 161 -22.38 -10.94 16.50
C LEU A 161 -23.02 -9.85 15.62
N HIS A 162 -22.51 -9.73 14.40
CA HIS A 162 -22.94 -8.77 13.39
C HIS A 162 -23.40 -9.50 12.13
N ALA A 163 -24.53 -9.09 11.57
CA ALA A 163 -24.92 -9.46 10.21
C ALA A 163 -24.96 -8.18 9.35
N ASP A 164 -24.26 -8.21 8.22
CA ASP A 164 -23.96 -7.04 7.40
C ASP A 164 -24.52 -7.19 5.98
N TRP A 165 -25.21 -6.15 5.51
CA TRP A 165 -25.69 -6.01 4.13
C TRP A 165 -24.88 -4.93 3.43
N THR A 166 -24.09 -5.34 2.44
CA THR A 166 -23.19 -4.45 1.68
C THR A 166 -23.14 -4.84 0.19
N PRO A 167 -23.35 -3.91 -0.75
CA PRO A 167 -23.87 -2.55 -0.53
C PRO A 167 -25.35 -2.58 -0.14
N PHE A 168 -25.78 -1.75 0.80
CA PHE A 168 -27.20 -1.58 1.15
C PHE A 168 -27.68 -0.17 0.78
N GLU A 169 -28.48 -0.04 -0.27
CA GLU A 169 -29.01 1.24 -0.73
C GLU A 169 -30.45 1.44 -0.25
N ILE A 170 -30.67 2.45 0.61
CA ILE A 170 -32.02 2.80 1.05
C ILE A 170 -32.73 3.62 -0.03
N LYS A 171 -33.67 2.97 -0.71
CA LYS A 171 -34.67 3.56 -1.63
C LYS A 171 -36.02 3.77 -0.90
N GLU A 172 -36.92 4.58 -1.47
CA GLU A 172 -38.22 4.90 -0.86
C GLU A 172 -39.08 3.65 -0.60
N ASP A 173 -38.96 2.66 -1.47
CA ASP A 173 -39.67 1.37 -1.47
C ASP A 173 -38.92 0.24 -0.75
N THR A 174 -37.77 0.52 -0.13
CA THR A 174 -37.00 -0.52 0.59
C THR A 174 -37.88 -1.14 1.68
N PRO A 175 -38.15 -2.46 1.62
CA PRO A 175 -38.94 -3.13 2.64
C PRO A 175 -38.12 -3.23 3.93
N ALA A 176 -38.75 -3.03 5.09
CA ALA A 176 -38.12 -3.26 6.40
C ALA A 176 -38.44 -4.68 6.94
N GLU A 177 -39.33 -5.41 6.28
CA GLU A 177 -39.82 -6.73 6.70
C GLU A 177 -38.70 -7.77 6.78
N PHE A 178 -37.72 -7.70 5.88
CA PHE A 178 -36.57 -8.62 5.90
C PHE A 178 -35.77 -8.56 7.20
N ILE A 179 -35.76 -7.40 7.89
CA ILE A 179 -35.09 -7.26 9.20
C ILE A 179 -35.83 -8.11 10.22
N GLY A 180 -37.16 -8.04 10.23
CA GLY A 180 -38.01 -8.92 11.06
C GLY A 180 -37.77 -10.40 10.77
N SER A 181 -37.62 -10.77 9.49
CA SER A 181 -37.25 -12.14 9.07
C SER A 181 -35.83 -12.54 9.47
N ALA A 182 -34.90 -11.59 9.61
CA ALA A 182 -33.52 -11.86 9.99
C ALA A 182 -33.34 -12.09 11.50
N LEU A 183 -34.17 -11.50 12.36
CA LEU A 183 -34.02 -11.57 13.83
C LEU A 183 -34.03 -13.01 14.39
N PRO A 184 -34.93 -13.91 13.97
CA PRO A 184 -34.91 -15.31 14.44
C PRO A 184 -33.61 -16.03 14.10
N HIS A 185 -33.07 -15.80 12.90
CA HIS A 185 -31.82 -16.43 12.46
C HIS A 185 -30.61 -15.85 13.21
N LEU A 186 -30.58 -14.53 13.42
CA LEU A 186 -29.54 -13.92 14.23
C LEU A 186 -29.60 -14.43 15.67
N ALA A 187 -30.79 -14.58 16.26
CA ALA A 187 -30.96 -15.12 17.60
C ALA A 187 -30.45 -16.57 17.70
N ALA A 188 -30.75 -17.42 16.71
CA ALA A 188 -30.28 -18.80 16.65
C ALA A 188 -28.74 -18.88 16.59
N LEU A 189 -28.07 -17.96 15.90
CA LEU A 189 -26.60 -17.87 15.89
C LEU A 189 -26.02 -17.50 17.26
N CYS A 190 -26.79 -16.81 18.10
CA CYS A 190 -26.33 -16.38 19.41
C CYS A 190 -26.60 -17.41 20.52
N GLU A 191 -27.17 -18.56 20.19
CA GLU A 191 -27.41 -19.67 21.11
C GLU A 191 -26.21 -20.64 21.11
N GLU A 192 -26.00 -21.31 22.26
CA GLU A 192 -25.04 -22.42 22.38
C GLU A 192 -23.65 -22.09 21.83
N LEU A 193 -23.02 -21.03 22.34
CA LEU A 193 -21.62 -20.76 22.01
C LEU A 193 -20.75 -21.91 22.51
N PRO A 194 -19.75 -22.38 21.74
CA PRO A 194 -18.80 -23.37 22.21
C PRO A 194 -18.17 -22.93 23.53
N ALA A 195 -18.17 -23.82 24.51
CA ALA A 195 -17.43 -23.57 25.75
C ALA A 195 -15.95 -23.38 25.41
N PHE A 196 -15.35 -22.33 25.98
CA PHE A 196 -13.97 -21.97 25.72
C PHE A 196 -13.02 -23.13 26.05
N ALA A 197 -12.45 -23.77 25.01
CA ALA A 197 -11.26 -24.59 25.18
C ALA A 197 -10.09 -23.61 25.31
N SER A 198 -9.50 -23.52 26.51
CA SER A 198 -8.51 -22.50 26.88
C SER A 198 -7.15 -22.59 26.19
N MET A 199 -7.01 -23.41 25.14
CA MET A 199 -5.83 -23.43 24.30
C MET A 199 -5.99 -22.44 23.16
N ARG A 200 -5.78 -21.15 23.46
CA ARG A 200 -5.39 -20.23 22.37
C ARG A 200 -4.14 -20.82 21.73
N PRO A 201 -4.11 -21.07 20.41
CA PRO A 201 -2.89 -21.49 19.75
C PRO A 201 -1.80 -20.44 20.04
N MET A 202 -0.85 -20.81 20.89
CA MET A 202 0.28 -19.97 21.24
C MET A 202 1.12 -19.77 19.97
N GLY A 203 1.06 -18.59 19.35
CA GLY A 203 2.11 -18.15 18.43
C GLY A 203 1.70 -17.54 17.08
N GLY A 204 0.41 -17.33 16.79
CA GLY A 204 0.02 -16.62 15.57
C GLY A 204 0.32 -15.12 15.63
N LEU A 205 1.03 -14.56 14.64
CA LEU A 205 1.07 -13.11 14.43
C LEU A 205 -0.34 -12.63 14.07
N SER A 206 -0.96 -11.83 14.94
CA SER A 206 -2.23 -11.18 14.62
C SER A 206 -2.08 -10.26 13.40
N LYS A 207 -3.16 -10.06 12.64
CA LYS A 207 -3.19 -9.15 11.47
C LYS A 207 -2.62 -7.76 11.78
N LYS A 208 -2.93 -7.25 12.98
CA LYS A 208 -2.41 -5.96 13.48
C LYS A 208 -0.89 -6.01 13.68
N ASN A 209 -0.39 -7.03 14.36
CA ASN A 209 1.04 -7.17 14.63
C ASN A 209 1.84 -7.39 13.34
N PHE A 210 1.28 -8.13 12.38
CA PHE A 210 1.91 -8.31 11.08
C PHE A 210 2.02 -7.01 10.29
N ARG A 211 0.95 -6.20 10.26
CA ARG A 211 0.99 -4.88 9.61
C ARG A 211 2.05 -3.97 10.24
N ILE A 212 2.18 -4.01 11.57
CA ILE A 212 3.22 -3.27 12.29
C ILE A 212 4.60 -3.80 11.90
N PHE A 213 4.81 -5.12 11.98
CA PHE A 213 6.08 -5.76 11.62
C PHE A 213 6.52 -5.39 10.20
N CYS A 214 5.63 -5.50 9.22
CA CYS A 214 5.95 -5.18 7.85
C CYS A 214 6.12 -3.68 7.61
N GLY A 215 5.36 -2.83 8.32
CA GLY A 215 5.58 -1.38 8.33
C GLY A 215 6.98 -1.03 8.85
N VAL A 216 7.44 -1.68 9.93
CA VAL A 216 8.80 -1.52 10.46
C VAL A 216 9.84 -1.99 9.47
N LEU A 217 9.67 -3.17 8.86
CA LEU A 217 10.60 -3.70 7.88
C LEU A 217 10.73 -2.79 6.64
N LEU A 218 9.59 -2.27 6.16
CA LEU A 218 9.54 -1.34 5.03
C LEU A 218 10.21 0.00 5.38
N ALA A 219 9.97 0.51 6.60
CA ALA A 219 10.64 1.72 7.09
C ALA A 219 12.16 1.54 7.18
N LEU A 220 12.64 0.41 7.73
CA LEU A 220 14.06 0.09 7.80
C LEU A 220 14.69 -0.04 6.40
N SER A 221 14.00 -0.72 5.47
CA SER A 221 14.44 -0.85 4.08
C SER A 221 14.51 0.50 3.37
N PHE A 222 13.54 1.39 3.63
CA PHE A 222 13.53 2.75 3.10
C PHE A 222 14.66 3.60 3.68
N LEU A 223 14.91 3.52 4.99
CA LEU A 223 16.05 4.22 5.62
C LEU A 223 17.39 3.76 5.04
N LEU A 224 17.55 2.44 4.84
CA LEU A 224 18.72 1.87 4.19
C LEU A 224 18.87 2.38 2.75
N PHE A 225 17.77 2.42 1.99
CA PHE A 225 17.75 3.00 0.64
C PHE A 225 18.16 4.48 0.63
N VAL A 226 17.61 5.31 1.52
CA VAL A 226 17.98 6.74 1.61
C VAL A 226 19.46 6.89 1.95
N SER A 227 19.98 6.08 2.87
CA SER A 227 21.40 6.06 3.21
C SER A 227 22.25 5.77 1.97
N PHE A 228 21.99 4.66 1.28
CA PHE A 228 22.71 4.31 0.06
C PHE A 228 22.53 5.35 -1.06
N LEU A 229 21.37 5.99 -1.18
CA LEU A 229 21.13 7.04 -2.16
C LEU A 229 22.01 8.27 -1.91
N ILE A 230 22.18 8.68 -0.64
CA ILE A 230 23.05 9.80 -0.26
C ILE A 230 24.51 9.49 -0.63
N PHE A 231 24.98 8.26 -0.38
CA PHE A 231 26.33 7.85 -0.75
C PHE A 231 26.50 7.68 -2.26
N ALA A 232 25.57 7.00 -2.93
CA ALA A 232 25.57 6.81 -4.37
C ALA A 232 25.52 8.15 -5.12
N GLY A 233 24.88 9.18 -4.57
CA GLY A 233 24.89 10.53 -5.15
C GLY A 233 26.27 11.20 -5.18
N LYS A 234 27.21 10.75 -4.34
CA LYS A 234 28.60 11.22 -4.32
C LYS A 234 29.51 10.42 -5.26
N LEU A 235 29.09 9.21 -5.64
CA LEU A 235 29.83 8.30 -6.50
C LEU A 235 29.26 8.40 -7.92
N GLN A 236 30.10 8.62 -8.92
CA GLN A 236 29.67 8.71 -10.31
C GLN A 236 30.20 7.49 -11.07
N PRO A 237 29.50 6.33 -11.02
CA PRO A 237 29.86 5.17 -11.83
C PRO A 237 29.67 5.52 -13.30
N LEU A 238 30.70 5.30 -14.10
CA LEU A 238 30.69 5.64 -15.52
C LEU A 238 29.70 4.75 -16.31
N ASP A 239 29.50 3.51 -15.87
CA ASP A 239 28.57 2.55 -16.48
C ASP A 239 27.31 2.31 -15.63
N SER A 240 26.64 3.40 -15.24
CA SER A 240 25.48 3.35 -14.32
C SER A 240 24.39 2.37 -14.77
N LEU A 241 24.08 2.31 -16.07
CA LEU A 241 23.03 1.41 -16.59
C LEU A 241 23.44 -0.06 -16.51
N LYS A 242 24.70 -0.38 -16.85
CA LYS A 242 25.20 -1.75 -16.79
C LYS A 242 25.22 -2.25 -15.35
N LEU A 243 25.71 -1.41 -14.42
CA LEU A 243 25.68 -1.70 -12.99
C LEU A 243 24.24 -1.91 -12.49
N PHE A 244 23.29 -1.08 -12.93
CA PHE A 244 21.87 -1.25 -12.60
C PHE A 244 21.36 -2.63 -13.07
N LEU A 245 21.57 -2.97 -14.34
CA LEU A 245 21.12 -4.25 -14.91
C LEU A 245 21.76 -5.46 -14.21
N ASP A 246 23.05 -5.40 -13.90
CA ASP A 246 23.72 -6.48 -13.17
C ASP A 246 23.23 -6.58 -11.72
N SER A 247 22.93 -5.45 -11.07
CA SER A 247 22.36 -5.43 -9.72
C SER A 247 20.96 -6.06 -9.66
N LEU A 248 20.20 -6.04 -10.76
CA LEU A 248 18.88 -6.67 -10.84
C LEU A 248 18.94 -8.17 -10.57
N ARG A 249 20.02 -8.86 -10.97
CA ARG A 249 20.17 -10.30 -10.76
C ARG A 249 20.13 -10.65 -9.27
N TYR A 250 20.83 -9.85 -8.46
CA TYR A 250 20.89 -10.04 -7.01
C TYR A 250 19.64 -9.49 -6.32
N SER A 251 19.15 -8.32 -6.73
CA SER A 251 17.98 -7.71 -6.09
C SER A 251 16.68 -8.47 -6.36
N LEU A 252 16.50 -9.02 -7.57
CA LEU A 252 15.33 -9.86 -7.90
C LEU A 252 15.38 -11.18 -7.13
N SER A 253 16.56 -11.80 -7.00
CA SER A 253 16.74 -13.01 -6.19
C SER A 253 16.42 -12.75 -4.71
N ALA A 254 16.91 -11.63 -4.16
CA ALA A 254 16.61 -11.22 -2.80
C ALA A 254 15.12 -10.89 -2.60
N TRP A 255 14.48 -10.25 -3.58
CA TRP A 255 13.04 -9.96 -3.57
C TRP A 255 12.23 -11.25 -3.59
N LEU A 256 12.56 -12.21 -4.46
CA LEU A 256 11.87 -13.49 -4.55
C LEU A 256 12.01 -14.27 -3.24
N LEU A 257 13.23 -14.35 -2.69
CA LEU A 257 13.47 -14.97 -1.39
C LEU A 257 12.63 -14.31 -0.29
N PHE A 258 12.58 -12.97 -0.28
CA PHE A 258 11.76 -12.21 0.66
C PHE A 258 10.26 -12.53 0.52
N VAL A 259 9.74 -12.60 -0.71
CA VAL A 259 8.35 -12.98 -0.99
C VAL A 259 8.07 -14.40 -0.52
N VAL A 260 8.96 -15.36 -0.77
CA VAL A 260 8.81 -16.75 -0.30
C VAL A 260 8.81 -16.84 1.22
N ILE A 261 9.75 -16.18 1.90
CA ILE A 261 9.78 -16.15 3.37
C ILE A 261 8.50 -15.52 3.92
N THR A 262 8.07 -14.39 3.35
CA THR A 262 6.82 -13.72 3.76
C THR A 262 5.62 -14.64 3.53
N ALA A 263 5.56 -15.33 2.40
CA ALA A 263 4.50 -16.28 2.11
C ALA A 263 4.49 -17.44 3.12
N LEU A 264 5.64 -18.00 3.47
CA LEU A 264 5.74 -19.04 4.48
C LEU A 264 5.29 -18.56 5.87
N LEU A 265 5.64 -17.33 6.25
CA LEU A 265 5.22 -16.72 7.52
C LEU A 265 3.72 -16.38 7.56
N LEU A 266 3.13 -16.15 6.39
CA LEU A 266 1.72 -15.83 6.24
C LEU A 266 0.84 -17.03 5.92
N LYS A 267 1.42 -18.20 5.64
CA LYS A 267 0.68 -19.38 5.21
C LYS A 267 -0.40 -19.73 6.25
N GLY A 268 -1.61 -19.99 5.77
CA GLY A 268 -2.78 -20.31 6.62
C GLY A 268 -3.42 -19.07 7.27
N LYS A 269 -3.10 -17.86 6.81
CA LYS A 269 -3.83 -16.64 7.18
C LYS A 269 -4.75 -16.23 6.03
N THR A 270 -5.99 -15.94 6.33
CA THR A 270 -7.01 -15.48 5.36
C THR A 270 -6.65 -14.18 4.66
N TRP A 271 -5.94 -13.29 5.35
CA TRP A 271 -5.43 -12.06 4.75
C TRP A 271 -4.06 -12.25 4.04
N PHE A 272 -3.60 -13.49 3.86
CA PHE A 272 -2.32 -13.86 3.21
C PHE A 272 -2.14 -13.11 1.90
N PHE A 273 -3.08 -13.25 0.96
CA PHE A 273 -2.88 -12.77 -0.39
C PHE A 273 -2.90 -11.24 -0.46
N SER A 274 -3.87 -10.62 0.20
CA SER A 274 -3.99 -9.16 0.21
C SER A 274 -2.76 -8.50 0.87
N GLY A 275 -2.26 -9.08 1.97
CA GLY A 275 -1.03 -8.63 2.61
C GLY A 275 0.19 -8.84 1.72
N LEU A 276 0.39 -10.07 1.23
CA LEU A 276 1.54 -10.43 0.40
C LEU A 276 1.60 -9.58 -0.88
N LEU A 277 0.47 -9.37 -1.57
CA LEU A 277 0.42 -8.60 -2.81
C LEU A 277 0.77 -7.13 -2.58
N GLN A 278 0.22 -6.51 -1.53
CA GLN A 278 0.54 -5.12 -1.18
C GLN A 278 2.03 -4.95 -0.87
N PHE A 279 2.61 -5.87 -0.09
CA PHE A 279 4.03 -5.83 0.23
C PHE A 279 4.92 -6.13 -0.97
N ALA A 280 4.62 -7.19 -1.73
CA ALA A 280 5.36 -7.56 -2.92
C ALA A 280 5.37 -6.42 -3.96
N ALA A 281 4.24 -5.74 -4.15
CA ALA A 281 4.10 -4.61 -5.08
C ALA A 281 4.95 -3.40 -4.68
N VAL A 282 5.10 -3.08 -3.39
CA VAL A 282 6.01 -2.01 -2.97
C VAL A 282 7.46 -2.47 -3.07
N CYS A 283 7.74 -3.72 -2.67
CA CYS A 283 9.09 -4.28 -2.68
C CYS A 283 9.65 -4.48 -4.09
N VAL A 284 8.82 -4.69 -5.12
CA VAL A 284 9.30 -4.87 -6.51
C VAL A 284 10.01 -3.62 -7.04
N VAL A 285 9.66 -2.43 -6.53
CA VAL A 285 10.34 -1.17 -6.88
C VAL A 285 11.52 -0.92 -5.94
N LEU A 286 11.34 -1.18 -4.64
CA LEU A 286 12.34 -0.87 -3.63
C LEU A 286 13.61 -1.73 -3.78
N PHE A 287 13.47 -3.03 -4.05
CA PHE A 287 14.61 -3.95 -4.15
C PHE A 287 15.57 -3.61 -5.30
N PRO A 288 15.12 -3.37 -6.55
CA PRO A 288 16.00 -2.89 -7.63
C PRO A 288 16.74 -1.61 -7.30
N LEU A 289 16.06 -0.63 -6.69
CA LEU A 289 16.69 0.63 -6.31
C LEU A 289 17.73 0.45 -5.21
N LEU A 290 17.41 -0.37 -4.19
CA LEU A 290 18.33 -0.74 -3.14
C LEU A 290 19.54 -1.52 -3.69
N GLY A 291 19.30 -2.45 -4.61
CA GLY A 291 20.34 -3.23 -5.28
C GLY A 291 21.31 -2.36 -6.06
N TYR A 292 20.80 -1.38 -6.81
CA TYR A 292 21.65 -0.42 -7.53
C TYR A 292 22.44 0.47 -6.58
N CYS A 293 21.78 1.14 -5.63
CA CYS A 293 22.47 2.05 -4.71
C CYS A 293 23.47 1.32 -3.81
N GLY A 294 23.10 0.12 -3.32
CA GLY A 294 23.99 -0.78 -2.60
C GLY A 294 25.16 -1.24 -3.47
N GLY A 295 24.90 -1.63 -4.73
CA GLY A 295 25.92 -2.00 -5.69
C GLY A 295 26.95 -0.89 -5.93
N VAL A 296 26.50 0.36 -6.12
CA VAL A 296 27.38 1.54 -6.23
C VAL A 296 28.24 1.71 -4.96
N TRP A 297 27.62 1.57 -3.78
CA TRP A 297 28.31 1.74 -2.51
C TRP A 297 29.37 0.66 -2.27
N PHE A 298 29.00 -0.62 -2.39
CA PHE A 298 29.92 -1.76 -2.23
C PHE A 298 31.02 -1.74 -3.29
N ASN A 299 30.70 -1.36 -4.53
CA ASN A 299 31.70 -1.22 -5.59
C ASN A 299 32.81 -0.21 -5.22
N ALA A 300 32.49 0.84 -4.47
CA ALA A 300 33.46 1.86 -4.07
C ALA A 300 34.12 1.59 -2.72
N VAL A 301 33.38 1.07 -1.74
CA VAL A 301 33.88 0.84 -0.37
C VAL A 301 34.83 -0.35 -0.30
N LEU A 302 34.59 -1.38 -1.11
CA LEU A 302 35.45 -2.57 -1.17
C LEU A 302 36.64 -2.40 -2.14
N ASP A 303 36.80 -1.22 -2.76
CA ASP A 303 37.83 -0.98 -3.76
C ASP A 303 39.09 -0.31 -3.18
N ASP A 304 40.09 -1.14 -2.90
CA ASP A 304 41.40 -0.75 -2.39
C ASP A 304 42.42 -0.39 -3.50
N SER A 305 42.00 -0.37 -4.77
CA SER A 305 42.90 -0.04 -5.88
C SER A 305 43.41 1.41 -5.83
N LYS A 306 44.57 1.65 -6.46
CA LYS A 306 45.13 2.99 -6.61
C LYS A 306 44.36 3.77 -7.69
N PRO A 307 44.01 5.06 -7.45
CA PRO A 307 43.36 5.86 -8.48
C PRO A 307 44.20 6.01 -9.76
N ALA A 308 43.56 5.88 -10.91
CA ALA A 308 44.13 6.17 -12.22
C ALA A 308 43.81 7.62 -12.62
N VAL A 309 44.77 8.31 -13.23
CA VAL A 309 44.61 9.70 -13.69
C VAL A 309 44.50 9.72 -15.21
N HIS A 310 43.40 10.27 -15.71
CA HIS A 310 43.11 10.39 -17.12
C HIS A 310 43.03 11.86 -17.54
N ARG A 311 43.66 12.20 -18.67
CA ARG A 311 43.55 13.53 -19.28
C ARG A 311 42.68 13.44 -20.52
N ALA A 312 41.54 14.13 -20.50
CA ALA A 312 40.52 14.05 -21.55
C ALA A 312 40.15 15.44 -22.07
N GLN A 313 40.12 15.61 -23.39
CA GLN A 313 39.74 16.89 -24.01
C GLN A 313 38.25 17.17 -23.81
N VAL A 314 37.89 18.41 -23.46
CA VAL A 314 36.49 18.83 -23.36
C VAL A 314 35.90 19.07 -24.74
N LEU A 315 34.83 18.35 -25.07
CA LEU A 315 34.20 18.40 -26.39
C LEU A 315 32.94 19.27 -26.40
N TYR A 316 32.01 19.01 -25.48
CA TYR A 316 30.70 19.66 -25.43
C TYR A 316 30.26 19.96 -24.00
N LYS A 317 29.29 20.87 -23.90
CA LYS A 317 28.61 21.23 -22.67
C LYS A 317 27.11 21.04 -22.85
N SER A 318 26.44 20.52 -21.82
CA SER A 318 24.99 20.42 -21.80
C SER A 318 24.46 20.69 -20.40
N SER A 319 23.29 21.31 -20.29
CA SER A 319 22.60 21.49 -19.01
C SER A 319 21.20 20.90 -19.09
N HIS A 320 20.70 20.42 -17.95
CA HIS A 320 19.32 19.96 -17.81
C HIS A 320 18.65 20.75 -16.69
N ARG A 321 17.62 21.51 -17.04
CA ARG A 321 16.86 22.35 -16.10
C ARG A 321 15.56 21.65 -15.71
N ASN A 322 15.34 21.48 -14.42
CA ASN A 322 14.06 21.09 -13.86
C ASN A 322 13.40 22.28 -13.14
N ARG A 323 12.23 22.08 -12.51
CA ARG A 323 11.47 23.16 -11.84
C ARG A 323 12.26 23.88 -10.74
N SER A 324 13.19 23.21 -10.06
CA SER A 324 13.88 23.73 -8.86
C SER A 324 15.41 23.74 -8.94
N SER A 325 16.01 23.24 -10.01
CA SER A 325 17.45 23.01 -10.12
C SER A 325 17.91 22.87 -11.58
N THR A 326 19.18 23.18 -11.84
CA THR A 326 19.84 22.95 -13.13
C THR A 326 21.08 22.10 -12.90
N THR A 327 21.14 20.94 -13.54
CA THR A 327 22.32 20.07 -13.52
C THR A 327 23.17 20.35 -14.75
N TYR A 328 24.47 20.52 -14.55
CA TYR A 328 25.42 20.85 -15.61
C TYR A 328 26.30 19.65 -15.91
N TYR A 329 26.51 19.39 -17.20
CA TYR A 329 27.32 18.27 -17.68
C TYR A 329 28.37 18.77 -18.67
N VAL A 330 29.58 18.21 -18.55
CA VAL A 330 30.65 18.37 -19.54
C VAL A 330 30.87 17.02 -20.18
N ARG A 331 30.89 16.98 -21.52
CA ARG A 331 31.24 15.78 -22.29
C ARG A 331 32.69 15.86 -22.72
N VAL A 332 33.46 14.84 -22.38
CA VAL A 332 34.90 14.75 -22.66
C VAL A 332 35.19 13.55 -23.55
N ARG A 333 36.29 13.60 -24.29
CA ARG A 333 36.76 12.43 -25.06
C ARG A 333 36.99 11.25 -24.11
N SER A 334 36.43 10.09 -24.43
CA SER A 334 36.56 8.91 -23.57
C SER A 334 38.00 8.40 -23.53
N TRP A 335 38.44 8.06 -22.31
CA TRP A 335 39.69 7.33 -22.07
C TRP A 335 39.48 5.81 -22.08
N ARG A 336 38.23 5.34 -22.06
CA ARG A 336 37.86 3.91 -22.00
C ARG A 336 37.60 3.34 -23.38
N HIS A 337 36.97 4.13 -24.26
CA HIS A 337 36.56 3.71 -25.59
C HIS A 337 37.09 4.69 -26.65
N PRO A 338 37.97 4.25 -27.56
CA PRO A 338 38.41 5.08 -28.68
C PRO A 338 37.23 5.62 -29.48
N GLY A 339 37.16 6.95 -29.66
CA GLY A 339 36.04 7.62 -30.34
C GLY A 339 34.79 7.85 -29.48
N GLY A 340 34.73 7.30 -28.27
CA GLY A 340 33.63 7.51 -27.32
C GLY A 340 33.66 8.86 -26.62
N VAL A 341 32.59 9.15 -25.87
CA VAL A 341 32.47 10.34 -25.03
C VAL A 341 32.02 9.97 -23.62
N GLU A 342 32.62 10.57 -22.60
CA GLU A 342 32.21 10.41 -21.20
C GLU A 342 31.43 11.64 -20.75
N ARG A 343 30.40 11.41 -19.92
CA ARG A 343 29.56 12.49 -19.38
C ARG A 343 29.89 12.72 -17.92
N LEU A 344 30.46 13.89 -17.60
CA LEU A 344 30.81 14.28 -16.24
C LEU A 344 29.83 15.33 -15.71
N ALA A 345 29.24 15.10 -14.54
CA ALA A 345 28.42 16.11 -13.87
C ALA A 345 29.31 17.07 -13.09
N VAL A 346 29.15 18.38 -13.32
CA VAL A 346 30.01 19.43 -12.75
C VAL A 346 29.19 20.54 -12.08
N PRO A 347 29.77 21.30 -11.14
CA PRO A 347 29.12 22.51 -10.62
C PRO A 347 28.92 23.56 -11.70
N GLY A 348 27.87 24.38 -11.55
CA GLY A 348 27.58 25.47 -12.49
C GLY A 348 28.71 26.50 -12.64
N ALA A 349 29.52 26.70 -11.59
CA ALA A 349 30.71 27.58 -11.66
C ALA A 349 31.78 27.02 -12.60
N VAL A 350 32.13 25.74 -12.43
CA VAL A 350 33.08 25.02 -13.30
C VAL A 350 32.55 24.98 -14.73
N TYR A 351 31.25 24.66 -14.90
CA TYR A 351 30.60 24.65 -16.21
C TYR A 351 30.75 25.97 -16.97
N ARG A 352 30.66 27.13 -16.30
CA ARG A 352 30.81 28.44 -16.95
C ARG A 352 32.25 28.73 -17.35
N GLN A 353 33.22 28.29 -16.57
CA GLN A 353 34.64 28.59 -16.79
C GLN A 353 35.29 27.73 -17.88
N VAL A 354 34.88 26.46 -18.00
CA VAL A 354 35.47 25.51 -18.95
C VAL A 354 35.37 26.02 -20.40
N GLN A 355 36.42 25.93 -21.21
CA GLN A 355 36.39 26.27 -22.64
C GLN A 355 36.39 25.00 -23.50
N LEU A 356 35.45 24.91 -24.45
CA LEU A 356 35.36 23.77 -25.38
C LEU A 356 36.63 23.69 -26.24
N GLN A 357 37.11 22.47 -26.50
CA GLN A 357 38.29 22.14 -27.31
C GLN A 357 39.65 22.65 -26.78
N ARG A 358 39.65 23.65 -25.89
CA ARG A 358 40.86 24.26 -25.30
C ARG A 358 41.22 23.67 -23.94
N ASP A 359 40.21 23.33 -23.13
CA ASP A 359 40.43 22.78 -21.80
C ASP A 359 40.48 21.26 -21.80
N PHE A 360 41.24 20.73 -20.85
CA PHE A 360 41.34 19.31 -20.55
C PHE A 360 40.76 19.03 -19.16
N ALA A 361 39.92 18.00 -19.07
CA ALA A 361 39.56 17.39 -17.80
C ALA A 361 40.70 16.46 -17.34
N VAL A 362 41.12 16.61 -16.10
CA VAL A 362 41.99 15.67 -15.38
C VAL A 362 41.09 14.91 -14.42
N VAL A 363 40.78 13.66 -14.77
CA VAL A 363 39.82 12.80 -14.06
C VAL A 363 40.58 11.73 -13.31
N GLU A 364 40.40 11.67 -12.01
CA GLU A 364 40.85 10.55 -11.18
C GLU A 364 39.70 9.54 -11.09
N THR A 365 39.96 8.30 -11.48
CA THR A 365 39.00 7.20 -11.43
C THR A 365 39.56 6.04 -10.65
N LYS A 366 38.66 5.16 -10.22
CA LYS A 366 39.01 3.86 -9.67
C LYS A 366 38.19 2.77 -10.39
N PRO A 367 38.77 1.58 -10.65
CA PRO A 367 38.10 0.48 -11.34
C PRO A 367 36.84 -0.05 -10.65
N GLY A 368 36.70 0.10 -9.33
CA GLY A 368 35.61 -0.48 -8.57
C GLY A 368 35.80 -1.96 -8.26
N TYR A 369 35.33 -2.41 -7.11
CA TYR A 369 35.44 -3.81 -6.68
C TYR A 369 34.72 -4.77 -7.62
N PHE A 370 33.57 -4.36 -8.17
CA PHE A 370 32.81 -5.15 -9.15
C PHE A 370 33.23 -4.83 -10.61
N GLY A 371 34.34 -4.11 -10.81
CA GLY A 371 34.81 -3.69 -12.13
C GLY A 371 34.01 -2.55 -12.77
N TYR A 372 33.20 -1.84 -11.97
CA TYR A 372 32.48 -0.66 -12.43
C TYR A 372 33.27 0.61 -12.11
N GLU A 373 33.95 1.14 -13.12
CA GLU A 373 34.79 2.31 -12.94
C GLU A 373 33.96 3.53 -12.48
N TYR A 374 34.46 4.24 -11.48
CA TYR A 374 33.80 5.42 -10.93
C TYR A 374 34.77 6.59 -10.74
N VAL A 375 34.25 7.80 -10.89
CA VAL A 375 35.02 9.04 -10.73
C VAL A 375 35.18 9.36 -9.25
N THR A 376 36.41 9.50 -8.79
CA THR A 376 36.73 9.97 -7.42
C THR A 376 36.90 11.49 -7.40
N LYS A 377 37.50 12.05 -8.46
CA LYS A 377 37.79 13.48 -8.58
C LYS A 377 37.88 13.91 -10.05
N ALA A 378 37.48 15.14 -10.35
CA ALA A 378 37.59 15.70 -11.70
C ALA A 378 37.94 17.20 -11.64
N SER A 379 39.10 17.59 -12.15
CA SER A 379 39.51 18.99 -12.31
C SER A 379 39.63 19.36 -13.79
N PHE A 380 39.68 20.66 -14.09
CA PHE A 380 39.79 21.17 -15.47
C PHE A 380 40.98 22.12 -15.57
N VAL A 381 41.79 21.95 -16.61
CA VAL A 381 43.04 22.71 -16.84
C VAL A 381 43.05 23.25 -18.27
N THR A 382 43.37 24.54 -18.42
CA THR A 382 43.50 25.20 -19.73
C THR A 382 44.89 24.95 -20.33
N SER A 383 44.96 24.58 -21.61
CA SER A 383 46.21 24.12 -22.24
C SER A 383 47.33 25.17 -22.38
N LEU A 384 47.10 26.42 -21.99
CA LEU A 384 47.95 27.57 -22.36
C LEU A 384 48.70 28.23 -21.20
N ARG A 385 48.62 27.72 -19.96
CA ARG A 385 49.43 28.25 -18.84
C ARG A 385 49.90 27.14 -17.90
N SER A 386 51.22 27.00 -17.78
CA SER A 386 51.92 26.23 -16.74
C SER A 386 51.81 26.85 -15.33
N SER A 387 50.95 27.86 -15.12
CA SER A 387 50.65 28.42 -13.79
C SER A 387 49.38 27.78 -13.23
N LEU A 388 49.57 26.83 -12.30
CA LEU A 388 48.56 26.00 -11.63
C LEU A 388 47.41 26.81 -11.01
N PHE A 389 46.24 26.84 -11.65
CA PHE A 389 44.97 26.98 -10.93
C PHE A 389 44.44 25.57 -10.62
N ASN A 390 44.86 25.00 -9.50
CA ASN A 390 44.30 23.75 -8.99
C ASN A 390 42.92 24.02 -8.38
N ILE A 391 41.86 24.05 -9.20
CA ILE A 391 40.50 23.90 -8.68
C ILE A 391 40.30 22.41 -8.38
N VAL A 392 40.72 22.01 -7.18
CA VAL A 392 40.47 20.66 -6.64
C VAL A 392 38.97 20.55 -6.37
N TYR A 393 38.25 19.96 -7.32
CA TYR A 393 36.86 19.59 -7.12
C TYR A 393 36.78 18.40 -6.17
N LYS A 394 36.32 18.61 -4.94
CA LYS A 394 35.70 17.52 -4.17
C LYS A 394 34.24 17.41 -4.62
N PRO A 395 33.70 16.19 -4.84
CA PRO A 395 32.30 16.01 -5.19
C PRO A 395 31.43 16.82 -4.22
N VAL A 396 30.70 17.80 -4.77
CA VAL A 396 29.90 18.73 -3.98
C VAL A 396 28.79 17.91 -3.33
N PRO A 397 28.70 17.82 -1.99
CA PRO A 397 27.52 17.27 -1.36
C PRO A 397 26.33 18.11 -1.85
N ARG A 398 25.31 17.48 -2.43
CA ARG A 398 24.05 18.17 -2.69
C ARG A 398 23.64 18.84 -1.37
N LYS A 399 23.46 20.17 -1.36
CA LYS A 399 22.84 20.83 -0.21
C LYS A 399 21.52 20.13 0.03
N ASN A 400 21.37 19.48 1.18
CA ASN A 400 20.09 18.96 1.63
C ASN A 400 19.14 20.16 1.66
N ILE A 401 18.14 20.13 0.79
CA ILE A 401 16.98 21.02 0.92
C ILE A 401 16.20 20.45 2.11
N PRO A 402 15.89 21.27 3.14
CA PRO A 402 15.10 20.81 4.28
C PRO A 402 13.71 20.32 3.86
#